data_AF-A0A2P7TY84-F1
#
_entry.id   AF-A0A2P7TY84-F1
#
_cell.length_a   1.000
_cell.length_b   1.000
_cell.length_c   1.000
_cell.angle_alpha   90.00
_cell.angle_beta   90.00
_cell.angle_gamma   90.00
#
_symmetry.space_group_name_H-M   'P 1'
#
loop_
_entity.id
_entity.type
_entity.pdbx_description
1 polymer ?
#
loop_
_entity_poly.entity_id
_entity_poly.type
_entity_poly.pdbx_seq_one_letter_code
_entity_poly.pdbx_strand_id
1 'polypeptide(L)'
;MAVLFLVLFGDEIVGKMQFDALCRKAEFKLLVDEAELKDKKLIAYRTERIRMQHTWIPTWSIRYTYKDAVLEKTYFLSISYSVSRGWVADIVRLRSGYPLVFTNTFCDGSQYMELQKKYNFSVVDTK
;
A
#
# COMPACT_ATOMS: atom_id res chain seq x y z
N MET A 1 -12.01 0.89 -33.14
CA MET A 1 -11.26 1.63 -32.10
C MET A 1 -11.34 0.98 -30.72
N ALA A 2 -12.53 0.67 -30.17
CA ALA A 2 -12.66 0.11 -28.83
C ALA A 2 -11.83 -1.18 -28.58
N VAL A 3 -11.75 -2.07 -29.56
CA VAL A 3 -10.94 -3.31 -29.48
C VAL A 3 -9.44 -3.01 -29.37
N LEU A 4 -8.94 -2.00 -30.10
CA LEU A 4 -7.54 -1.56 -30.00
C LEU A 4 -7.24 -0.93 -28.64
N PHE A 5 -8.17 -0.16 -28.07
CA PHE A 5 -8.03 0.36 -26.70
C PHE A 5 -7.98 -0.75 -25.66
N LEU A 6 -8.82 -1.79 -25.78
CA LEU A 6 -8.80 -2.94 -24.87
C LEU A 6 -7.52 -3.78 -25.00
N VAL A 7 -6.96 -3.90 -26.20
CA VAL A 7 -5.68 -4.60 -26.41
C VAL A 7 -4.50 -3.78 -25.85
N LEU A 8 -4.53 -2.47 -26.00
CA LEU A 8 -3.48 -1.60 -25.51
C LEU A 8 -3.48 -1.50 -23.98
N PHE A 9 -4.64 -1.27 -23.35
CA PHE A 9 -4.77 -1.03 -21.91
C PHE A 9 -5.25 -2.25 -21.10
N GLY A 10 -5.39 -3.41 -21.74
CA GLY A 10 -5.97 -4.60 -21.10
C GLY A 10 -5.20 -5.06 -19.87
N ASP A 11 -3.88 -4.97 -19.89
CA ASP A 11 -3.02 -5.29 -18.75
C ASP A 11 -3.24 -4.32 -17.58
N GLU A 12 -3.40 -3.02 -17.84
CA GLU A 12 -3.66 -2.02 -16.80
C GLU A 12 -5.07 -2.16 -16.24
N ILE A 13 -6.07 -2.51 -17.05
CA ILE A 13 -7.44 -2.76 -16.58
C ILE A 13 -7.47 -4.00 -15.67
N VAL A 14 -6.92 -5.13 -16.13
CA VAL A 14 -6.86 -6.36 -15.34
C VAL A 14 -5.99 -6.16 -14.10
N GLY A 15 -4.83 -5.52 -14.26
CA GLY A 15 -3.95 -5.13 -13.16
C GLY A 15 -4.67 -4.26 -12.12
N LYS A 16 -5.53 -3.33 -12.55
CA LYS A 16 -6.33 -2.50 -11.63
C LYS A 16 -7.31 -3.34 -10.84
N MET A 17 -8.03 -4.25 -11.49
CA MET A 17 -8.95 -5.15 -10.80
C MET A 17 -8.21 -6.03 -9.77
N GLN A 18 -7.03 -6.53 -10.11
CA GLN A 18 -6.17 -7.29 -9.19
C GLN A 18 -5.69 -6.42 -8.02
N PHE A 19 -5.24 -5.19 -8.29
CA PHE A 19 -4.78 -4.26 -7.27
C PHE A 19 -5.91 -3.84 -6.31
N ASP A 20 -7.07 -3.49 -6.84
CA ASP A 20 -8.25 -3.14 -6.02
C ASP A 20 -8.67 -4.33 -5.13
N ALA A 21 -8.54 -5.58 -5.63
CA ALA A 21 -8.75 -6.77 -4.82
C ALA A 21 -7.70 -6.96 -3.71
N LEU A 22 -6.44 -6.62 -3.98
CA LEU A 22 -5.38 -6.62 -2.96
C LEU A 22 -5.58 -5.50 -1.93
N CYS A 23 -6.00 -4.31 -2.34
CA CYS A 23 -6.30 -3.22 -1.41
C CYS A 23 -7.42 -3.55 -0.44
N ARG A 24 -8.41 -4.35 -0.86
CA ARG A 24 -9.45 -4.89 0.05
C ARG A 24 -8.91 -5.90 1.06
N LYS A 25 -7.73 -6.46 0.81
CA LYS A 25 -6.98 -7.34 1.72
C LYS A 25 -5.86 -6.60 2.44
N ALA A 26 -5.74 -5.28 2.29
CA ALA A 26 -4.79 -4.51 3.06
C ALA A 26 -5.18 -4.60 4.54
N GLU A 27 -4.23 -5.01 5.37
CA GLU A 27 -4.51 -5.36 6.76
C GLU A 27 -3.84 -4.36 7.69
N PHE A 28 -4.55 -4.07 8.76
CA PHE A 28 -4.03 -3.39 9.94
C PHE A 28 -4.32 -4.28 11.14
N LYS A 29 -3.26 -4.72 11.84
CA LYS A 29 -3.39 -5.62 12.99
C LYS A 29 -2.81 -4.98 14.22
N LEU A 30 -3.69 -4.71 15.19
CA LEU A 30 -3.30 -4.24 16.51
C LEU A 30 -2.72 -5.41 17.34
N LEU A 31 -1.59 -5.16 18.01
CA LEU A 31 -0.92 -6.15 18.87
C LEU A 31 -1.04 -5.82 20.36
N VAL A 32 -1.58 -4.64 20.69
CA VAL A 32 -1.77 -4.13 22.05
C VAL A 32 -3.22 -3.74 22.27
N ASP A 33 -3.59 -3.37 23.50
CA ASP A 33 -4.88 -2.74 23.74
C ASP A 33 -4.96 -1.38 23.03
N GLU A 34 -6.12 -1.07 22.46
CA GLU A 34 -6.38 0.22 21.80
C GLU A 34 -6.11 1.42 22.72
N ALA A 35 -6.35 1.27 24.03
CA ALA A 35 -6.10 2.32 25.02
C ALA A 35 -4.61 2.72 25.11
N GLU A 36 -3.68 1.81 24.79
CA GLU A 36 -2.24 2.08 24.85
C GLU A 36 -1.74 3.01 23.73
N LEU A 37 -2.54 3.18 22.66
CA LEU A 37 -2.17 4.01 21.50
C LEU A 37 -2.34 5.50 21.76
N LYS A 38 -3.11 5.88 22.78
CA LYS A 38 -3.55 7.26 22.95
C LYS A 38 -2.36 8.22 23.09
N ASP A 39 -2.33 9.24 22.23
CA ASP A 39 -1.31 10.30 22.20
C ASP A 39 0.14 9.78 22.05
N LYS A 40 0.33 8.58 21.51
CA LYS A 40 1.66 8.00 21.29
C LYS A 40 2.35 8.57 20.06
N LYS A 41 3.69 8.54 20.10
CA LYS A 41 4.55 8.80 18.95
C LYS A 41 5.23 7.50 18.54
N LEU A 42 4.81 6.97 17.40
CA LEU A 42 5.29 5.71 16.84
C LEU A 42 6.24 5.97 15.67
N ILE A 43 7.12 5.03 15.42
CA ILE A 43 8.01 5.01 14.25
C ILE A 43 7.57 3.85 13.36
N ALA A 44 7.33 4.14 12.09
CA ALA A 44 7.02 3.13 11.08
C ALA A 44 8.30 2.58 10.47
N TYR A 45 8.55 1.29 10.71
CA TYR A 45 9.65 0.56 10.11
C TYR A 45 9.13 -0.27 8.95
N ARG A 46 9.64 -0.03 7.75
CA ARG A 46 9.43 -0.93 6.61
C ARG A 46 10.23 -2.21 6.86
N THR A 47 9.54 -3.30 7.20
CA THR A 47 10.20 -4.57 7.50
C THR A 47 10.41 -5.44 6.29
N GLU A 48 9.51 -5.36 5.30
CA GLU A 48 9.58 -6.24 4.15
C GLU A 48 8.94 -5.59 2.91
N ARG A 49 9.52 -5.85 1.74
CA ARG A 49 8.94 -5.48 0.45
C ARG A 49 9.05 -6.66 -0.51
N ILE A 50 7.91 -7.28 -0.83
CA ILE A 50 7.85 -8.50 -1.64
C ILE A 50 7.13 -8.19 -2.94
N ARG A 51 7.69 -8.62 -4.07
CA ARG A 51 7.01 -8.55 -5.36
C ARG A 51 5.92 -9.62 -5.42
N MET A 52 4.69 -9.21 -5.68
CA MET A 52 3.55 -10.12 -5.82
C MET A 52 3.70 -10.92 -7.11
N GLN A 53 3.59 -12.25 -6.99
CA GLN A 53 3.55 -13.14 -8.16
C GLN A 53 2.16 -13.11 -8.82
N HIS A 54 2.10 -13.50 -10.09
CA HIS A 54 0.84 -13.64 -10.84
C HIS A 54 0.01 -12.33 -10.95
N THR A 55 0.69 -11.18 -10.93
CA THR A 55 0.08 -9.88 -11.18
C THR A 55 0.40 -9.42 -12.60
N TRP A 56 -0.60 -8.88 -13.31
CA TRP A 56 -0.45 -8.39 -14.69
C TRP A 56 0.44 -7.16 -14.77
N ILE A 57 0.53 -6.43 -13.67
CA ILE A 57 1.42 -5.29 -13.50
C ILE A 57 2.28 -5.47 -12.25
N PRO A 58 3.49 -4.91 -12.20
CA PRO A 58 4.36 -5.01 -11.04
C PRO A 58 3.71 -4.42 -9.78
N THR A 59 3.26 -5.32 -8.90
CA THR A 59 2.66 -5.00 -7.62
C THR A 59 3.57 -5.49 -6.49
N TRP A 60 3.64 -4.71 -5.41
CA TRP A 60 4.46 -5.01 -4.24
C TRP A 60 3.58 -5.04 -2.99
N SER A 61 3.77 -6.06 -2.16
CA SER A 61 3.34 -6.07 -0.76
C SER A 61 4.43 -5.40 0.08
N ILE A 62 4.04 -4.51 0.97
CA ILE A 62 4.93 -3.80 1.87
C ILE A 62 4.42 -4.02 3.29
N ARG A 63 5.25 -4.61 4.14
CA ARG A 63 4.93 -4.81 5.55
C ARG A 63 5.59 -3.72 6.38
N TYR A 64 4.78 -3.07 7.23
CA TYR A 64 5.25 -2.09 8.20
C TYR A 64 5.04 -2.60 9.62
N THR A 65 5.98 -2.24 10.48
CA THR A 65 5.92 -2.47 11.92
C THR A 65 6.03 -1.13 12.63
N TYR A 66 5.10 -0.85 13.53
CA TYR A 66 5.03 0.44 14.21
C TYR A 66 5.45 0.26 15.65
N LYS A 67 6.55 0.91 16.03
CA LYS A 67 7.16 0.77 17.36
C LYS A 67 7.24 2.11 18.07
N ASP A 68 7.20 2.06 19.40
CA ASP A 68 7.55 3.22 20.23
C ASP A 68 9.07 3.44 20.21
N ALA A 69 9.49 4.69 20.07
CA ALA A 69 10.89 5.07 19.94
C ALA A 69 11.74 4.81 21.20
N VAL A 70 11.09 4.73 22.37
CA VAL A 70 11.74 4.60 23.68
C VAL A 70 11.75 3.16 24.14
N LEU A 71 10.64 2.44 23.98
CA LEU A 71 10.47 1.10 24.52
C LEU A 71 10.73 -0.03 23.52
N GLU A 72 10.93 0.30 22.24
CA GLU A 72 10.97 -0.65 21.10
C GLU A 72 9.76 -1.61 21.00
N LYS A 73 8.72 -1.38 21.81
CA LYS A 73 7.49 -2.16 21.84
C LYS A 73 6.75 -1.98 20.53
N THR A 74 6.34 -3.08 19.92
CA THR A 74 5.53 -3.06 18.69
C THR A 74 4.05 -2.92 19.04
N TYR A 75 3.39 -1.91 18.47
CA TYR A 75 1.97 -1.62 18.72
C TYR A 75 1.07 -2.23 17.66
N PHE A 76 1.49 -2.19 16.40
CA PHE A 76 0.74 -2.81 15.29
C PHE A 76 1.61 -3.13 14.09
N LEU A 77 1.03 -3.98 13.24
CA LEU A 77 1.54 -4.36 11.92
C LEU A 77 0.57 -3.87 10.86
N SER A 78 1.07 -3.40 9.73
CA SER A 78 0.25 -3.18 8.55
C SER A 78 0.84 -3.86 7.33
N ILE A 79 -0.05 -4.23 6.41
CA ILE A 79 0.29 -4.71 5.09
C ILE A 79 -0.35 -3.77 4.09
N SER A 80 0.51 -3.13 3.32
CA SER A 80 0.16 -2.16 2.29
C SER A 80 0.50 -2.73 0.92
N TYR A 81 -0.18 -2.24 -0.12
CA TYR A 81 0.13 -2.63 -1.49
C TYR A 81 0.48 -1.40 -2.33
N SER A 82 1.46 -1.56 -3.21
CA SER A 82 1.88 -0.52 -4.14
C SER A 82 2.06 -1.06 -5.55
N VAL A 83 1.82 -0.21 -6.54
CA VAL A 83 2.02 -0.50 -7.95
C VAL A 83 3.02 0.48 -8.51
N SER A 84 3.98 -0.03 -9.29
CA SER A 84 5.07 0.80 -9.79
C SER A 84 5.04 1.09 -11.29
N ARG A 85 4.32 0.30 -12.12
CA ARG A 85 4.38 0.41 -13.60
C ARG A 85 3.14 -0.14 -14.29
N GLY A 86 2.85 0.36 -15.49
CA GLY A 86 1.93 -0.22 -16.47
C GLY A 86 2.60 -0.27 -17.85
N TRP A 87 2.26 -1.25 -18.69
CA TRP A 87 2.90 -1.43 -20.00
C TRP A 87 2.73 -0.20 -20.90
N VAL A 88 1.50 0.32 -21.00
CA VAL A 88 1.22 1.50 -21.81
C VAL A 88 1.90 2.73 -21.22
N ALA A 89 1.85 2.88 -19.89
CA ALA A 89 2.56 3.94 -19.21
C ALA A 89 4.08 3.92 -19.50
N ASP A 90 4.71 2.74 -19.55
CA ASP A 90 6.14 2.60 -19.86
C ASP A 90 6.47 2.98 -21.32
N ILE A 91 5.59 2.69 -22.27
CA ILE A 91 5.74 3.07 -23.69
C ILE A 91 5.54 4.59 -23.85
N VAL A 92 4.46 5.13 -23.29
CA VAL A 92 4.09 6.54 -23.46
C VAL A 92 5.02 7.47 -22.69
N ARG A 93 5.53 7.05 -21.52
CA ARG A 93 6.36 7.89 -20.63
C ARG A 93 7.83 7.49 -20.60
N LEU A 94 8.31 6.72 -21.58
CA LEU A 94 9.73 6.36 -21.71
C LEU A 94 10.33 5.77 -20.41
N ARG A 95 9.70 4.71 -19.88
CA ARG A 95 10.15 3.90 -18.73
C ARG A 95 10.05 4.50 -17.31
N SER A 96 9.30 5.59 -17.10
CA SER A 96 9.08 6.16 -15.74
C SER A 96 7.62 6.48 -15.42
N GLY A 97 6.68 5.69 -15.97
CA GLY A 97 5.25 5.94 -15.79
C GLY A 97 4.60 5.11 -14.70
N TYR A 98 3.91 5.77 -13.76
CA TYR A 98 2.80 5.13 -13.06
C TYR A 98 1.71 4.72 -14.06
N PRO A 99 0.98 3.61 -13.82
CA PRO A 99 -0.12 3.20 -14.69
C PRO A 99 -1.09 4.34 -14.96
N LEU A 100 -1.56 4.48 -16.19
CA LEU A 100 -2.43 5.57 -16.61
C LEU A 100 -3.87 5.40 -16.13
N VAL A 101 -4.32 4.14 -15.96
CA VAL A 101 -5.69 3.80 -15.56
C VAL A 101 -5.87 3.79 -14.02
N PHE A 102 -4.80 4.00 -13.26
CA PHE A 102 -4.82 3.92 -11.80
C PHE A 102 -5.07 5.28 -11.18
N THR A 103 -6.12 5.39 -10.37
CA THR A 103 -6.38 6.59 -9.57
C THR A 103 -5.44 6.67 -8.37
N ASN A 104 -5.15 5.53 -7.74
CA ASN A 104 -4.21 5.38 -6.65
C ASN A 104 -3.21 4.27 -6.99
N THR A 105 -1.94 4.52 -6.69
CA THR A 105 -0.84 3.55 -6.90
C THR A 105 -0.35 2.94 -5.59
N PHE A 106 -1.00 3.29 -4.49
CA PHE A 106 -0.70 2.86 -3.13
C PHE A 106 -1.99 2.75 -2.33
N CYS A 107 -2.09 1.72 -1.49
CA CYS A 107 -3.18 1.56 -0.55
C CYS A 107 -2.70 0.93 0.76
N ASP A 108 -3.19 1.49 1.86
CA ASP A 108 -3.04 0.98 3.22
C ASP A 108 -4.35 0.37 3.72
N GLY A 109 -4.29 -0.36 4.83
CA GLY A 109 -5.49 -0.83 5.52
C GLY A 109 -6.36 0.37 5.94
N SER A 110 -7.64 0.37 5.55
CA SER A 110 -8.58 1.47 5.81
C SER A 110 -8.70 1.84 7.29
N GLN A 111 -8.53 0.85 8.16
CA GLN A 111 -8.57 0.99 9.62
C GLN A 111 -7.44 1.87 10.18
N TYR A 112 -6.32 2.02 9.46
CA TYR A 112 -5.19 2.84 9.90
C TYR A 112 -5.61 4.29 10.15
N MET A 113 -6.28 4.92 9.17
CA MET A 113 -6.69 6.32 9.26
C MET A 113 -7.74 6.55 10.34
N GLU A 114 -8.66 5.60 10.50
CA GLU A 114 -9.69 5.67 11.54
C GLU A 114 -9.09 5.58 12.93
N LEU A 115 -8.15 4.65 13.16
CA LEU A 115 -7.47 4.48 14.44
C LEU A 115 -6.55 5.66 14.75
N GLN A 116 -5.84 6.18 13.76
CA GLN A 116 -5.00 7.36 13.93
C GLN A 116 -5.83 8.56 14.41
N LYS A 117 -7.01 8.76 13.82
CA LYS A 117 -7.93 9.81 14.22
C LYS A 117 -8.57 9.56 15.59
N LYS A 118 -8.98 8.31 15.88
CA LYS A 118 -9.64 7.92 17.14
C LYS A 118 -8.71 8.07 18.35
N TYR A 119 -7.43 7.73 18.19
CA TYR A 119 -6.46 7.67 19.28
C TYR A 119 -5.39 8.76 19.25
N ASN A 120 -5.43 9.65 18.26
CA ASN A 120 -4.55 10.81 18.16
C ASN A 120 -3.05 10.47 18.26
N PHE A 121 -2.62 9.33 17.72
CA PHE A 121 -1.20 8.99 17.67
C PHE A 121 -0.54 9.58 16.42
N SER A 122 0.75 9.87 16.56
CA SER A 122 1.60 10.34 15.47
C SER A 122 2.53 9.22 15.00
N VAL A 123 2.83 9.21 13.70
CA VAL A 123 3.78 8.27 13.10
C VAL A 123 4.90 9.07 12.44
N VAL A 124 6.14 8.73 12.77
CA VAL A 124 7.33 9.18 12.04
C VAL A 124 7.75 8.08 11.09
N ASP A 125 7.82 8.39 9.80
CA ASP A 125 8.24 7.44 8.78
C ASP A 125 9.78 7.42 8.69
N THR A 126 10.39 6.29 9.02
CA THR A 126 11.82 6.09 8.74
C THR A 126 11.97 5.62 7.31
N LYS A 127 12.31 6.56 6.41
CA LYS A 127 12.57 6.31 4.99
C LYS A 127 13.67 5.28 4.75
#